data_AF-K0T616-F1
#
_entry.id   AF-K0T616-F1
#
_cell.length_a   1.000
_cell.length_b   1.000
_cell.length_c   1.000
_cell.angle_alpha   90.00
_cell.angle_beta   90.00
_cell.angle_gamma   90.00
#
_symmetry.space_group_name_H-M   'P 1'
#
loop_
_entity.id
_entity.type
_entity.pdbx_description
1 polymer ?
#
loop_
_entity_poly.entity_id
_entity_poly.type
_entity_poly.pdbx_seq_one_letter_code
_entity_poly.pdbx_strand_id
1 'polypeptide(L)'
;MGACCSCFDAITGGKHSGESSQEMTTRNSARGVPPASHGLSRAMSAPTISIQGFKVSGSGLALTRIPVEQDAAYWEIHVSIPGQTAPSGDEDGDLQDVDVNDDGEEDPYAVKFGVATRKDREFYRSLETVEEEGDQASSRDDGTFLMRPISNLRHGDVIGVALQQSDLPMIQILLNGEPLLECIINRFRGTVYPAVYMPAGAGGEGERVDDEGMSLNFVFDEDEFKEMSPHARFGPLLVAQGII
;
A
#
# COMPACT_ATOMS: atom_id res chain seq x y z
N MET A 1 -21.91 63.91 -3.20
CA MET A 1 -23.26 64.15 -3.74
C MET A 1 -23.12 64.60 -5.18
N GLY A 2 -23.74 63.88 -6.10
CA GLY A 2 -23.61 64.12 -7.55
C GLY A 2 -23.98 62.86 -8.31
N ALA A 3 -25.27 62.60 -8.43
CA ALA A 3 -25.84 61.54 -9.25
C ALA A 3 -25.99 62.03 -10.68
N CYS A 4 -25.69 61.18 -11.67
CA CYS A 4 -26.30 61.18 -13.00
C CYS A 4 -26.29 59.75 -13.55
N CYS A 5 -27.44 59.34 -14.08
CA CYS A 5 -27.79 57.99 -14.51
C CYS A 5 -27.53 57.76 -16.01
N SER A 6 -27.43 56.45 -16.34
CA SER A 6 -27.96 55.76 -17.54
C SER A 6 -27.47 56.12 -18.95
N CYS A 7 -27.03 55.11 -19.72
CA CYS A 7 -27.72 54.57 -20.92
C CYS A 7 -26.92 53.39 -21.55
N PHE A 8 -27.66 52.35 -21.99
CA PHE A 8 -27.40 51.41 -23.12
C PHE A 8 -26.07 50.60 -23.14
N ASP A 9 -26.04 49.29 -23.33
CA ASP A 9 -26.51 48.58 -24.53
C ASP A 9 -27.00 47.15 -24.27
N ALA A 10 -28.02 46.78 -25.05
CA ALA A 10 -28.52 45.43 -25.23
C ALA A 10 -27.59 44.65 -26.17
N ILE A 11 -27.06 43.51 -25.72
CA ILE A 11 -26.45 42.51 -26.60
C ILE A 11 -27.36 41.29 -26.65
N THR A 12 -27.98 41.16 -27.82
CA THR A 12 -28.75 40.02 -28.30
C THR A 12 -27.83 38.82 -28.60
N GLY A 13 -28.27 37.62 -28.20
CA GLY A 13 -28.23 36.43 -29.05
C GLY A 13 -26.89 35.73 -29.24
N GLY A 14 -26.44 34.99 -28.22
CA GLY A 14 -25.44 33.92 -28.37
C GLY A 14 -26.12 32.54 -28.28
N LYS A 15 -26.31 31.89 -29.44
CA LYS A 15 -26.65 30.46 -29.54
C LYS A 15 -25.44 29.65 -29.03
N HIS A 16 -25.52 29.07 -27.82
CA HIS A 16 -24.64 27.98 -27.42
C HIS A 16 -25.28 26.65 -27.85
N SER A 17 -24.80 26.14 -28.98
CA SER A 17 -24.98 24.76 -29.41
C SER A 17 -23.89 23.90 -28.79
N GLY A 18 -24.29 22.81 -28.13
CA GLY A 18 -23.42 21.66 -27.87
C GLY A 18 -22.94 21.51 -26.42
N GLU A 19 -23.85 21.38 -25.47
CA GLU A 19 -23.55 20.61 -24.26
C GLU A 19 -23.33 19.16 -24.67
N SER A 20 -22.06 18.77 -24.80
CA SER A 20 -21.64 17.38 -24.70
C SER A 20 -21.84 16.94 -23.25
N SER A 21 -23.07 16.55 -22.91
CA SER A 21 -23.31 15.71 -21.74
C SER A 21 -22.50 14.43 -21.94
N GLN A 22 -21.32 14.37 -21.31
CA GLN A 22 -20.69 13.11 -21.02
C GLN A 22 -21.64 12.37 -20.09
N GLU A 23 -22.35 11.42 -20.69
CA GLU A 23 -23.15 10.42 -20.02
C GLU A 23 -22.24 9.73 -19.00
N MET A 24 -22.41 10.08 -17.73
CA MET A 24 -21.78 9.39 -16.61
C MET A 24 -22.47 8.03 -16.54
N THR A 25 -21.95 7.07 -17.31
CA THR A 25 -22.39 5.68 -17.26
C THR A 25 -22.29 5.22 -15.82
N THR A 26 -23.44 5.14 -15.16
CA THR A 26 -23.61 4.50 -13.86
C THR A 26 -23.24 3.05 -14.08
N ARG A 27 -22.00 2.69 -13.72
CA ARG A 27 -21.56 1.30 -13.78
C ARG A 27 -22.40 0.53 -12.77
N ASN A 28 -23.18 -0.41 -13.29
CA ASN A 28 -23.65 -1.56 -12.54
C ASN A 28 -22.43 -2.25 -11.93
N SER A 29 -22.14 -1.95 -10.66
CA SER A 29 -21.27 -2.77 -9.82
C SER A 29 -21.96 -4.11 -9.60
N ALA A 30 -21.88 -4.98 -10.60
CA ALA A 30 -22.00 -6.40 -10.35
C ALA A 30 -20.84 -6.76 -9.43
N ARG A 31 -21.13 -6.93 -8.13
CA ARG A 31 -20.25 -7.58 -7.14
C ARG A 31 -19.63 -8.81 -7.80
N GLY A 32 -18.39 -8.68 -8.25
CA GLY A 32 -17.83 -9.64 -9.19
C GLY A 32 -16.34 -9.45 -9.24
N VAL A 33 -15.68 -10.09 -8.28
CA VAL A 33 -14.25 -10.43 -8.19
C VAL A 33 -13.38 -9.71 -9.22
N PRO A 34 -12.50 -8.77 -8.80
CA PRO A 34 -11.63 -8.06 -9.73
C PRO A 34 -10.90 -9.07 -10.64
N PRO A 35 -10.70 -8.75 -11.94
CA PRO A 35 -10.10 -9.68 -12.88
C PRO A 35 -8.79 -10.22 -12.32
N ALA A 36 -8.52 -11.53 -12.47
CA ALA A 36 -7.36 -12.23 -11.93
C ALA A 36 -5.98 -11.62 -12.31
N SER A 37 -5.97 -10.62 -13.19
CA SER A 37 -4.81 -9.80 -13.56
C SER A 37 -4.38 -8.77 -12.50
N HIS A 38 -5.22 -8.44 -11.50
CA HIS A 38 -4.97 -7.31 -10.58
C HIS A 38 -4.25 -7.69 -9.27
N GLY A 39 -3.86 -8.96 -9.11
CA GLY A 39 -3.20 -9.47 -7.90
C GLY A 39 -1.71 -9.20 -7.80
N LEU A 40 -1.09 -9.93 -6.89
CA LEU A 40 0.35 -9.91 -6.68
C LEU A 40 1.12 -10.54 -7.85
N SER A 41 2.33 -10.05 -8.08
CA SER A 41 3.16 -10.45 -9.20
C SER A 41 4.20 -11.47 -8.79
N ARG A 42 3.97 -12.75 -9.10
CA ARG A 42 4.98 -13.80 -8.90
C ARG A 42 6.29 -13.51 -9.67
N ALA A 43 6.20 -12.82 -10.81
CA ALA A 43 7.37 -12.49 -11.63
C ALA A 43 8.21 -11.33 -11.07
N MET A 44 7.62 -10.50 -10.21
CA MET A 44 8.29 -9.34 -9.60
C MET A 44 8.52 -9.51 -8.10
N SER A 45 8.20 -10.67 -7.54
CA SER A 45 8.33 -10.97 -6.12
C SER A 45 9.41 -12.03 -5.91
N ALA A 46 9.97 -12.09 -4.70
CA ALA A 46 10.96 -13.06 -4.30
C ALA A 46 10.44 -14.50 -4.47
N PRO A 47 11.29 -15.47 -4.85
CA PRO A 47 10.86 -16.86 -5.04
C PRO A 47 10.41 -17.54 -3.74
N THR A 48 10.86 -17.04 -2.58
CA THR A 48 10.57 -17.54 -1.23
C THR A 48 9.21 -17.11 -0.69
N ILE A 49 8.56 -16.12 -1.29
CA ILE A 49 7.25 -15.66 -0.84
C ILE A 49 6.16 -16.55 -1.46
N SER A 50 5.13 -16.92 -0.70
CA SER A 50 3.95 -17.62 -1.21
C SER A 50 2.85 -16.60 -1.52
N ILE A 51 2.23 -16.72 -2.70
CA ILE A 51 1.23 -15.76 -3.19
C ILE A 51 -0.05 -16.51 -3.53
N GLN A 52 -1.16 -16.11 -2.89
CA GLN A 52 -2.51 -16.63 -3.16
C GLN A 52 -3.47 -15.46 -3.35
N GLY A 53 -3.65 -15.01 -4.60
CA GLY A 53 -4.47 -13.84 -4.92
C GLY A 53 -3.81 -12.55 -4.41
N PHE A 54 -4.40 -11.97 -3.37
CA PHE A 54 -3.89 -10.79 -2.64
C PHE A 54 -3.25 -11.14 -1.29
N LYS A 55 -3.28 -12.40 -0.90
CA LYS A 55 -2.62 -12.90 0.32
C LYS A 55 -1.16 -13.26 0.03
N VAL A 56 -0.25 -12.80 0.89
CA VAL A 56 1.16 -13.20 0.93
C VAL A 56 1.52 -13.86 2.26
N SER A 57 2.48 -14.76 2.22
CA SER A 57 3.13 -15.38 3.37
C SER A 57 4.54 -15.82 2.97
N GLY A 58 5.37 -16.24 3.93
CA GLY A 58 6.77 -16.63 3.68
C GLY A 58 7.74 -15.47 3.90
N SER A 59 8.86 -15.45 3.17
CA SER A 59 9.90 -14.43 3.32
C SER A 59 10.29 -13.80 1.99
N GLY A 60 10.79 -12.58 2.03
CA GLY A 60 11.23 -11.79 0.88
C GLY A 60 10.24 -10.71 0.47
N LEU A 61 10.54 -10.09 -0.68
CA LEU A 61 9.80 -8.97 -1.23
C LEU A 61 8.60 -9.43 -2.07
N ALA A 62 7.42 -8.88 -1.81
CA ALA A 62 6.22 -9.03 -2.65
C ALA A 62 5.81 -7.70 -3.27
N LEU A 63 5.53 -7.73 -4.58
CA LEU A 63 5.04 -6.58 -5.35
C LEU A 63 3.71 -6.91 -6.01
N THR A 64 2.82 -5.92 -6.09
CA THR A 64 1.63 -6.04 -6.94
C THR A 64 1.99 -5.91 -8.42
N ARG A 65 1.09 -6.36 -9.31
CA ARG A 65 1.25 -6.17 -10.76
C ARG A 65 0.98 -4.75 -11.23
N ILE A 66 0.35 -3.96 -10.38
CA ILE A 66 -0.25 -2.68 -10.75
C ILE A 66 0.68 -1.55 -10.32
N PRO A 67 1.22 -0.77 -11.27
CA PRO A 67 1.91 0.46 -10.92
C PRO A 67 0.93 1.50 -10.37
N VAL A 68 1.41 2.36 -9.48
CA VAL A 68 0.66 3.55 -9.06
C VAL A 68 0.83 4.63 -10.13
N GLU A 69 -0.22 4.86 -10.92
CA GLU A 69 -0.24 5.84 -12.03
C GLU A 69 -1.20 7.02 -11.78
N GLN A 70 -1.59 7.22 -10.52
CA GLN A 70 -2.49 8.29 -10.09
C GLN A 70 -1.81 9.25 -9.11
N ASP A 71 -2.30 10.49 -9.08
CA ASP A 71 -1.74 11.57 -8.24
C ASP A 71 -1.79 11.27 -6.74
N ALA A 72 -2.80 10.52 -6.31
CA ALA A 72 -3.00 10.10 -4.93
C ALA A 72 -3.65 8.71 -4.88
N ALA A 73 -3.13 7.81 -4.05
CA ALA A 73 -3.61 6.44 -3.89
C ALA A 73 -3.61 6.03 -2.41
N TYR A 74 -4.57 5.20 -2.05
CA TYR A 74 -4.62 4.51 -0.76
C TYR A 74 -4.95 3.04 -0.97
N TRP A 75 -4.33 2.19 -0.15
CA TRP A 75 -4.65 0.77 -0.04
C TRP A 75 -4.34 0.31 1.37
N GLU A 76 -4.92 -0.81 1.75
CA GLU A 76 -4.68 -1.44 3.04
C GLU A 76 -3.98 -2.78 2.91
N ILE A 77 -3.31 -3.17 3.99
CA ILE A 77 -2.72 -4.48 4.15
C ILE A 77 -3.19 -5.01 5.50
N HIS A 78 -4.00 -6.05 5.49
CA HIS A 78 -4.55 -6.67 6.69
C HIS A 78 -3.63 -7.75 7.21
N VAL A 79 -3.25 -7.67 8.47
CA VAL A 79 -2.35 -8.61 9.14
C VAL A 79 -3.15 -9.78 9.72
N SER A 80 -2.73 -11.00 9.40
CA SER A 80 -3.28 -12.23 9.96
C SER A 80 -2.16 -13.12 10.49
N ILE A 81 -2.04 -13.18 11.81
CA ILE A 81 -1.13 -14.08 12.53
C ILE A 81 -1.97 -15.22 13.08
N PRO A 82 -1.79 -16.47 12.63
CA PRO A 82 -2.56 -17.60 13.15
C PRO A 82 -2.19 -17.92 14.60
N GLY A 83 -3.14 -18.52 15.33
CA GLY A 83 -2.96 -18.83 16.76
C GLY A 83 -3.15 -17.64 17.71
N GLN A 84 -3.12 -16.41 17.22
CA GLN A 84 -3.58 -15.23 17.96
C GLN A 84 -5.06 -14.99 17.65
N THR A 85 -5.89 -14.90 18.69
CA THR A 85 -7.25 -14.39 18.57
C THR A 85 -7.20 -12.87 18.55
N ALA A 86 -8.04 -12.23 17.73
CA ALA A 86 -8.24 -10.79 17.79
C ALA A 86 -8.51 -10.36 19.25
N PRO A 87 -7.97 -9.21 19.71
CA PRO A 87 -8.22 -8.73 21.06
C PRO A 87 -9.73 -8.61 21.26
N SER A 88 -10.28 -9.41 22.19
CA SER A 88 -11.67 -9.29 22.60
C SER A 88 -11.84 -7.93 23.28
N GLY A 89 -12.63 -7.04 22.67
CA GLY A 89 -12.78 -5.63 23.04
C GLY A 89 -13.46 -5.34 24.38
N ASP A 90 -13.38 -6.26 25.35
CA ASP A 90 -13.98 -6.14 26.68
C ASP A 90 -12.94 -6.17 27.82
N GLU A 91 -11.65 -6.27 27.52
CA GLU A 91 -10.61 -6.13 28.53
C GLU A 91 -10.06 -4.70 28.46
N ASP A 92 -10.27 -3.93 29.55
CA ASP A 92 -9.63 -2.65 29.87
C ASP A 92 -8.10 -2.84 30.00
N GLY A 93 -7.47 -3.32 28.93
CA GLY A 93 -6.05 -3.60 28.85
C GLY A 93 -5.31 -2.29 28.71
N ASP A 94 -4.44 -2.03 29.68
CA ASP A 94 -3.43 -0.98 29.66
C ASP A 94 -2.97 -0.69 28.24
N LEU A 95 -3.09 0.58 27.84
CA LEU A 95 -2.45 1.13 26.65
C LEU A 95 -0.95 0.84 26.78
N GLN A 96 -0.51 -0.31 26.29
CA GLN A 96 0.90 -0.54 26.03
C GLN A 96 1.24 0.39 24.89
N ASP A 97 1.90 1.49 25.24
CA ASP A 97 2.61 2.34 24.30
C ASP A 97 3.34 1.41 23.33
N VAL A 98 3.04 1.56 22.04
CA VAL A 98 3.84 0.91 21.00
C VAL A 98 5.22 1.52 21.16
N ASP A 99 6.12 0.81 21.84
CA ASP A 99 7.52 1.17 21.95
C ASP A 99 8.06 1.20 20.52
N VAL A 100 8.05 2.40 19.94
CA VAL A 100 8.86 2.72 18.78
C VAL A 100 10.28 2.73 19.32
N ASN A 101 10.95 1.59 19.21
CA ASN A 101 12.32 1.34 19.69
C ASN A 101 13.23 2.57 19.48
N ASP A 102 13.45 3.36 20.54
CA ASP A 102 14.31 4.55 20.58
C ASP A 102 15.75 4.20 21.01
N ASP A 103 16.08 2.91 21.11
CA ASP A 103 17.43 2.42 21.39
C ASP A 103 18.28 2.21 20.12
N GLY A 104 17.69 2.42 18.94
CA GLY A 104 18.38 2.27 17.66
C GLY A 104 18.70 0.82 17.30
N GLU A 105 18.14 -0.16 18.01
CA GLU A 105 18.24 -1.56 17.63
C GLU A 105 17.08 -1.88 16.67
N GLU A 106 17.39 -1.90 15.36
CA GLU A 106 16.43 -2.30 14.33
C GLU A 106 16.00 -3.75 14.58
N ASP A 107 14.71 -3.96 14.85
CA ASP A 107 14.11 -5.28 14.94
C ASP A 107 14.30 -6.02 13.60
N PRO A 108 15.16 -7.05 13.54
CA PRO A 108 15.50 -7.73 12.30
C PRO A 108 14.32 -8.53 11.71
N TYR A 109 13.24 -8.70 12.48
CA TYR A 109 12.04 -9.41 12.08
C TYR A 109 10.88 -8.47 11.71
N ALA A 110 11.10 -7.15 11.74
CA ALA A 110 10.09 -6.16 11.41
C ALA A 110 9.68 -6.24 9.92
N VAL A 111 8.39 -6.43 9.67
CA VAL A 111 7.84 -6.41 8.31
C VAL A 111 7.89 -4.98 7.78
N LYS A 112 8.30 -4.81 6.52
CA LYS A 112 8.38 -3.49 5.91
C LYS A 112 7.26 -3.24 4.92
N PHE A 113 6.65 -2.07 5.01
CA PHE A 113 5.51 -1.67 4.18
C PHE A 113 5.86 -0.42 3.36
N GLY A 114 5.23 -0.28 2.20
CA GLY A 114 5.38 0.90 1.36
C GLY A 114 5.27 0.55 -0.11
N VAL A 115 6.25 0.99 -0.89
CA VAL A 115 6.32 0.70 -2.32
C VAL A 115 7.71 0.22 -2.74
N ALA A 116 7.78 -0.34 -3.94
CA ALA A 116 9.03 -0.72 -4.58
C ALA A 116 9.01 -0.32 -6.06
N THR A 117 10.20 -0.13 -6.63
CA THR A 117 10.36 -0.06 -8.09
C THR A 117 10.27 -1.47 -8.69
N ARG A 118 9.96 -1.56 -9.98
CA ARG A 118 9.85 -2.85 -10.67
C ARG A 118 11.13 -3.67 -10.47
N LYS A 119 10.96 -4.86 -9.90
CA LYS A 119 11.99 -5.92 -9.85
C LYS A 119 11.60 -7.00 -10.85
N ASP A 120 12.55 -7.49 -11.62
CA ASP A 120 12.31 -8.56 -12.57
C ASP A 120 13.13 -9.81 -12.22
N ARG A 121 12.98 -10.86 -13.03
CA ARG A 121 13.69 -12.12 -12.81
C ARG A 121 15.20 -11.99 -12.98
N GLU A 122 15.66 -11.01 -13.76
CA GLU A 122 17.09 -10.75 -13.94
C GLU A 122 17.68 -10.12 -12.67
N PHE A 123 16.95 -9.22 -12.02
CA PHE A 123 17.29 -8.69 -10.71
C PHE A 123 17.52 -9.82 -9.69
N TYR A 124 16.58 -10.75 -9.56
CA TYR A 124 16.73 -11.86 -8.60
C TYR A 124 17.84 -12.86 -8.96
N ARG A 125 18.03 -13.17 -10.25
CA ARG A 125 19.17 -14.00 -10.68
C ARG A 125 20.52 -13.33 -10.41
N SER A 126 20.59 -12.01 -10.55
CA SER A 126 21.81 -11.27 -10.25
C SER A 126 22.17 -11.33 -8.77
N LEU A 127 21.17 -11.35 -7.88
CA LEU A 127 21.39 -11.53 -6.43
C LEU A 127 21.95 -12.91 -6.12
N GLU A 128 21.38 -13.98 -6.69
CA GLU A 128 21.87 -15.37 -6.51
C GLU A 128 23.35 -15.51 -6.93
N THR A 129 23.77 -14.81 -7.98
CA THR A 129 25.15 -14.88 -8.49
C THR A 129 26.15 -14.16 -7.58
N VAL A 130 25.72 -13.10 -6.87
CA VAL A 130 26.59 -12.32 -5.97
C VAL A 130 26.76 -13.02 -4.61
N GLU A 131 25.78 -13.80 -4.17
CA GLU A 131 25.88 -14.61 -2.93
C GLU A 131 26.93 -15.73 -3.01
N GLU A 132 27.20 -16.28 -4.21
CA GLU A 132 28.21 -17.35 -4.40
C GLU A 132 29.67 -16.84 -4.33
N GLU A 133 29.93 -15.55 -4.56
CA GLU A 133 31.30 -14.99 -4.60
C GLU A 133 31.84 -14.53 -3.22
N GLY A 134 31.09 -14.73 -2.14
CA GLY A 134 31.59 -14.56 -0.76
C GLY A 134 31.91 -13.12 -0.35
N ASP A 135 31.58 -12.13 -1.18
CA ASP A 135 31.63 -10.72 -0.82
C ASP A 135 30.34 -10.38 -0.04
N GLN A 136 30.49 -9.73 1.12
CA GLN A 136 29.40 -9.37 2.05
C GLN A 136 28.37 -8.37 1.49
N ALA A 137 28.26 -8.24 0.16
CA ALA A 137 27.47 -7.24 -0.54
C ALA A 137 26.04 -7.70 -0.93
N SER A 138 25.65 -8.95 -0.68
CA SER A 138 24.34 -9.49 -1.12
C SER A 138 23.34 -9.87 -0.03
N SER A 139 23.69 -9.85 1.25
CA SER A 139 22.82 -10.40 2.32
C SER A 139 21.70 -9.47 2.85
N ARG A 140 21.38 -8.36 2.19
CA ARG A 140 20.34 -7.44 2.68
C ARG A 140 19.48 -6.88 1.54
N ASP A 141 18.74 -7.74 0.84
CA ASP A 141 17.53 -7.28 0.12
C ASP A 141 16.45 -6.95 1.16
N ASP A 142 16.73 -5.99 2.03
CA ASP A 142 15.94 -5.61 3.18
C ASP A 142 14.82 -4.63 2.77
N GLY A 143 14.08 -5.03 1.75
CA GLY A 143 13.10 -4.22 1.03
C GLY A 143 13.72 -3.13 0.16
N THR A 144 13.01 -2.01 -0.01
CA THR A 144 13.54 -0.83 -0.70
C THR A 144 13.57 0.38 0.23
N PHE A 145 14.34 1.42 -0.13
CA PHE A 145 14.38 2.68 0.63
C PHE A 145 13.01 3.39 0.72
N LEU A 146 12.04 2.97 -0.11
CA LEU A 146 10.65 3.42 -0.14
C LEU A 146 9.73 2.57 0.75
N MET A 147 10.30 1.81 1.68
CA MET A 147 9.59 0.99 2.65
C MET A 147 10.03 1.36 4.07
N ARG A 148 9.17 1.10 5.04
CA ARG A 148 9.45 1.33 6.47
C ARG A 148 9.11 0.10 7.29
N PRO A 149 10.00 -0.32 8.22
CA PRO A 149 9.71 -1.40 9.15
C PRO A 149 8.61 -0.98 10.12
N ILE A 150 7.71 -1.91 10.40
CA ILE A 150 6.75 -1.81 11.50
C ILE A 150 6.92 -3.08 12.33
N SER A 151 7.39 -2.87 13.56
CA SER A 151 7.55 -3.91 14.57
C SER A 151 6.26 -4.14 15.34
N ASN A 152 6.24 -5.21 16.13
CA ASN A 152 5.17 -5.49 17.11
C ASN A 152 3.76 -5.61 16.51
N LEU A 153 3.65 -6.05 15.25
CA LEU A 153 2.37 -6.27 14.58
C LEU A 153 1.56 -7.38 15.28
N ARG A 154 0.25 -7.16 15.38
CA ARG A 154 -0.72 -8.04 16.01
C ARG A 154 -1.70 -8.61 14.99
N HIS A 155 -2.29 -9.74 15.33
CA HIS A 155 -3.40 -10.27 14.54
C HIS A 155 -4.54 -9.24 14.44
N GLY A 156 -4.96 -8.95 13.21
CA GLY A 156 -6.05 -8.02 12.93
C GLY A 156 -5.60 -6.59 12.63
N ASP A 157 -4.33 -6.26 12.83
CA ASP A 157 -3.81 -4.93 12.50
C ASP A 157 -4.02 -4.60 11.01
N VAL A 158 -4.23 -3.31 10.75
CA VAL A 158 -4.48 -2.75 9.44
C VAL A 158 -3.39 -1.75 9.14
N ILE A 159 -2.60 -2.03 8.10
CA ILE A 159 -1.60 -1.09 7.60
C ILE A 159 -2.19 -0.33 6.42
N GLY A 160 -2.43 0.96 6.60
CA GLY A 160 -2.81 1.86 5.53
C GLY A 160 -1.57 2.44 4.86
N VAL A 161 -1.54 2.50 3.53
CA VAL A 161 -0.47 3.17 2.78
C VAL A 161 -1.09 4.23 1.89
N ALA A 162 -0.85 5.49 2.24
CA ALA A 162 -1.26 6.66 1.45
C ALA A 162 -0.07 7.17 0.64
N LEU A 163 -0.24 7.27 -0.67
CA LEU A 163 0.80 7.70 -1.59
C LEU A 163 0.31 8.90 -2.40
N GLN A 164 1.13 9.94 -2.51
CA GLN A 164 0.92 11.12 -3.33
C GLN A 164 2.09 11.31 -4.30
N GLN A 165 1.81 11.46 -5.61
CA GLN A 165 2.84 11.64 -6.66
C GLN A 165 2.97 13.07 -7.18
N SER A 166 2.11 14.00 -6.73
CA SER A 166 2.09 15.38 -7.22
C SER A 166 3.31 16.20 -6.76
N ASP A 167 3.22 17.54 -6.69
CA ASP A 167 4.33 18.48 -6.46
C ASP A 167 5.34 18.10 -5.36
N LEU A 168 4.86 17.47 -4.28
CA LEU A 168 5.70 16.92 -3.21
C LEU A 168 5.38 15.44 -3.08
N PRO A 169 6.09 14.56 -3.82
CA PRO A 169 5.85 13.13 -3.75
C PRO A 169 6.12 12.61 -2.34
N MET A 170 5.12 11.94 -1.77
CA MET A 170 5.14 11.47 -0.39
C MET A 170 4.45 10.11 -0.26
N ILE A 171 4.97 9.27 0.63
CA ILE A 171 4.31 8.07 1.12
C ILE A 171 4.14 8.24 2.63
N GLN A 172 2.93 8.01 3.13
CA GLN A 172 2.57 8.01 4.53
C GLN A 172 2.02 6.64 4.87
N ILE A 173 2.52 6.06 5.95
CA ILE A 173 2.08 4.77 6.45
C ILE A 173 1.24 5.01 7.70
N LEU A 174 0.16 4.25 7.82
CA LEU A 174 -0.81 4.31 8.91
C LEU A 174 -0.91 2.93 9.53
N LEU A 175 -1.07 2.88 10.85
CA LEU A 175 -1.37 1.67 11.62
C LEU A 175 -2.73 1.87 12.29
N ASN A 176 -3.70 1.03 11.95
CA ASN A 176 -5.07 1.08 12.46
C ASN A 176 -5.69 2.49 12.33
N GLY A 177 -5.53 3.10 11.15
CA GLY A 177 -6.04 4.44 10.83
C GLY A 177 -5.18 5.61 11.34
N GLU A 178 -4.22 5.37 12.24
CA GLU A 178 -3.37 6.40 12.82
C GLU A 178 -2.07 6.58 12.02
N PRO A 179 -1.68 7.82 11.65
CA PRO A 179 -0.48 8.07 10.85
C PRO A 179 0.82 7.91 11.66
N LEU A 180 1.74 7.09 11.14
CA LEU A 180 3.09 6.92 11.68
C LEU A 180 4.02 7.99 11.08
N LEU A 181 4.31 9.04 11.84
CA LEU A 181 5.04 10.23 11.36
C LEU A 181 6.51 9.92 11.00
N GLU A 182 7.11 8.99 11.72
CA GLU A 182 8.44 8.43 11.51
C GLU A 182 8.53 7.57 10.25
N CYS A 183 7.40 7.06 9.77
CA CYS A 183 7.32 6.23 8.56
C CYS A 183 7.03 7.04 7.28
N ILE A 184 7.11 8.37 7.32
CA ILE A 184 6.91 9.20 6.13
C ILE A 184 8.14 9.15 5.21
N ILE A 185 7.90 8.91 3.92
CA ILE A 185 8.92 8.97 2.87
C ILE A 185 8.60 10.13 1.96
N ASN A 186 9.56 11.03 1.78
CA ASN A 186 9.43 12.19 0.90
C ASN A 186 10.35 12.07 -0.32
N ARG A 187 10.00 12.78 -1.39
CA ARG A 187 10.86 13.01 -2.58
C ARG A 187 11.24 11.73 -3.33
N PHE A 188 10.32 10.78 -3.45
CA PHE A 188 10.53 9.63 -4.34
C PHE A 188 10.28 10.00 -5.81
N ARG A 189 10.80 9.18 -6.72
CA ARG A 189 10.67 9.37 -8.18
C ARG A 189 10.49 8.04 -8.89
N GLY A 190 9.88 8.10 -10.07
CA GLY A 190 9.70 6.96 -10.96
C GLY A 190 8.43 6.16 -10.66
N THR A 191 8.18 5.16 -11.50
CA THR A 191 7.04 4.25 -11.36
C THR A 191 7.28 3.32 -10.16
N VAL A 192 6.29 3.27 -9.28
CA VAL A 192 6.31 2.47 -8.06
C VAL A 192 5.11 1.54 -7.99
N TYR A 193 5.26 0.46 -7.23
CA TYR A 193 4.26 -0.59 -7.06
C TYR A 193 4.05 -0.80 -5.55
N PRO A 194 2.80 -0.96 -5.08
CA PRO A 194 2.52 -1.42 -3.73
C PRO A 194 3.34 -2.67 -3.41
N ALA A 195 4.02 -2.65 -2.27
CA ALA A 195 4.97 -3.68 -1.91
C ALA A 195 5.03 -3.93 -0.40
N VAL A 196 5.41 -5.15 -0.06
CA VAL A 196 5.70 -5.55 1.31
C VAL A 196 6.92 -6.45 1.34
N TYR A 197 7.74 -6.33 2.37
CA TYR A 197 8.92 -7.15 2.57
C TYR A 197 8.78 -7.87 3.91
N MET A 198 8.83 -9.19 3.86
CA MET A 198 8.73 -10.06 5.02
C MET A 198 10.12 -10.64 5.32
N PRO A 199 10.82 -10.23 6.39
CA PRO A 199 12.10 -10.83 6.72
C PRO A 199 11.91 -12.31 7.09
N ALA A 200 12.97 -13.11 6.91
CA ALA A 200 12.98 -14.48 7.39
C ALA A 200 12.73 -14.50 8.91
N GLY A 201 11.79 -15.33 9.38
CA GLY A 201 11.41 -15.38 10.80
C GLY A 201 10.25 -14.47 11.22
N ALA A 202 9.83 -13.51 10.38
CA ALA A 202 8.67 -12.63 10.69
C ALA A 202 7.35 -13.40 10.92
N GLY A 203 7.27 -14.64 10.45
CA GLY A 203 6.11 -15.51 10.59
C GLY A 203 6.01 -16.28 11.91
N GLY A 204 6.99 -16.14 12.81
CA GLY A 204 7.15 -16.97 14.00
C GLY A 204 7.88 -18.28 13.68
N GLU A 205 8.93 -18.59 14.44
CA GLU A 205 9.60 -19.89 14.41
C GLU A 205 8.74 -20.94 15.14
N GLY A 206 7.61 -21.31 14.56
CA GLY A 206 6.92 -22.52 14.95
C GLY A 206 7.78 -23.72 14.56
N GLU A 207 8.28 -24.48 15.55
CA GLU A 207 8.97 -25.78 15.35
C GLU A 207 8.06 -26.83 14.66
N ARG A 208 6.79 -26.48 14.41
CA ARG A 208 5.80 -27.31 13.73
C ARG A 208 5.74 -26.97 12.25
N VAL A 209 5.93 -28.02 11.46
CA VAL A 209 5.87 -28.05 9.98
C VAL A 209 4.54 -27.53 9.40
N ASP A 210 3.50 -27.38 10.23
CA ASP A 210 2.14 -26.99 9.82
C ASP A 210 1.71 -25.60 10.33
N ASP A 211 2.56 -24.87 11.06
CA ASP A 211 2.22 -23.51 11.50
C ASP A 211 2.35 -22.58 10.29
N GLU A 212 1.22 -22.30 9.63
CA GLU A 212 1.12 -21.19 8.68
C GLU A 212 1.71 -19.95 9.39
N GLY A 213 2.75 -19.32 8.86
CA GLY A 213 3.29 -18.12 9.50
C GLY A 213 2.34 -16.93 9.40
N MET A 214 2.80 -15.77 9.87
CA MET A 214 2.17 -14.48 9.55
C MET A 214 1.82 -14.39 8.06
N SER A 215 0.63 -13.89 7.77
CA SER A 215 0.16 -13.63 6.42
C SER A 215 -0.42 -12.23 6.31
N LEU A 216 -0.28 -11.64 5.13
CA LEU A 216 -0.71 -10.28 4.84
C LEU A 216 -1.65 -10.29 3.65
N ASN A 217 -2.77 -9.61 3.75
CA ASN A 217 -3.75 -9.52 2.66
C ASN A 217 -3.84 -8.08 2.15
N PHE A 218 -3.47 -7.86 0.88
CA PHE A 218 -3.64 -6.56 0.25
C PHE A 218 -5.11 -6.30 -0.07
N VAL A 219 -5.58 -5.10 0.24
CA VAL A 219 -6.94 -4.65 -0.02
C VAL A 219 -6.87 -3.35 -0.81
N PHE A 220 -7.46 -3.36 -2.01
CA PHE A 220 -7.53 -2.21 -2.91
C PHE A 220 -8.96 -1.71 -3.12
N ASP A 221 -9.95 -2.51 -2.74
CA ASP A 221 -11.36 -2.13 -2.84
C ASP A 221 -11.75 -1.30 -1.62
N GLU A 222 -12.29 -0.11 -1.86
CA GLU A 222 -12.67 0.83 -0.81
C GLU A 222 -13.80 0.28 0.06
N ASP A 223 -14.69 -0.54 -0.52
CA ASP A 223 -15.76 -1.21 0.22
C ASP A 223 -15.23 -2.28 1.20
N GLU A 224 -13.98 -2.72 1.04
CA GLU A 224 -13.31 -3.71 1.90
C GLU A 224 -12.31 -3.07 2.88
N PHE A 225 -12.13 -1.74 2.83
CA PHE A 225 -11.29 -1.04 3.80
C PHE A 225 -11.88 -1.11 5.20
N LYS A 226 -11.02 -1.36 6.17
CA LYS A 226 -11.37 -1.34 7.59
C LYS A 226 -11.18 0.05 8.20
N GLU A 227 -10.21 0.80 7.69
CA GLU A 227 -9.86 2.13 8.16
C GLU A 227 -10.15 3.18 7.09
N MET A 228 -10.42 4.41 7.54
CA MET A 228 -10.63 5.50 6.59
C MET A 228 -9.29 6.00 6.05
N SER A 229 -9.28 6.37 4.76
CA SER A 229 -8.14 7.06 4.19
C SER A 229 -7.90 8.39 4.93
N PRO A 230 -6.64 8.83 5.10
CA PRO A 230 -6.32 10.01 5.90
C PRO A 230 -6.90 11.32 5.34
N HIS A 231 -7.26 11.33 4.05
CA HIS A 231 -7.83 12.49 3.40
C HIS A 231 -8.67 12.06 2.20
N ALA A 232 -9.79 12.74 1.96
CA ALA A 232 -10.71 12.51 0.84
C ALA A 232 -10.10 12.57 -0.58
N ARG A 233 -8.81 12.92 -0.69
CA ARG A 233 -8.09 12.96 -1.97
C ARG A 233 -7.42 11.62 -2.30
N PHE A 234 -7.19 10.78 -1.28
CA PHE A 234 -6.64 9.46 -1.46
C PHE A 234 -7.80 8.51 -1.75
N GLY A 235 -7.99 8.20 -3.02
CA GLY A 235 -8.91 7.17 -3.45
C GLY A 235 -8.22 5.79 -3.48
N PRO A 236 -9.00 4.72 -3.64
CA PRO A 236 -8.47 3.39 -3.94
C PRO A 236 -7.62 3.41 -5.21
N LEU A 237 -6.80 2.37 -5.40
CA LEU A 237 -5.98 2.24 -6.59
C LEU A 237 -6.88 2.04 -7.83
N LEU A 238 -7.04 3.06 -8.68
CA LEU A 238 -8.04 3.09 -9.76
C LEU A 238 -7.86 1.97 -10.80
N VAL A 239 -6.61 1.58 -11.07
CA VAL A 239 -6.31 0.47 -12.00
C VAL A 239 -6.92 -0.84 -11.47
N ALA A 240 -6.92 -1.06 -10.15
CA ALA A 240 -7.48 -2.26 -9.54
C ALA A 240 -9.01 -2.34 -9.72
N GLN A 241 -9.67 -1.19 -9.93
CA GLN A 241 -11.10 -1.10 -10.21
C GLN A 241 -11.45 -1.23 -11.71
N GLY A 242 -10.46 -1.41 -12.59
CA GLY A 242 -10.69 -1.48 -14.04
C GLY A 242 -11.23 -0.17 -14.63
N ILE A 243 -10.76 0.98 -14.11
CA ILE A 243 -11.24 2.33 -14.49
C ILE A 243 -10.34 3.02 -15.55
N ILE A 244 -9.41 2.30 -16.19
CA ILE A 244 -8.45 2.88 -17.15
C ILE A 244 -8.68 2.37 -18.56
#